data_AF-A0ABD5MLY8-F1
#
_entry.id   AF-A0ABD5MLY8-F1
#
_cell.length_a   1.000
_cell.length_b   1.000
_cell.length_c   1.000
_cell.angle_alpha   90.00
_cell.angle_beta   90.00
_cell.angle_gamma   90.00
#
_symmetry.space_group_name_H-M   'P 1'
#
loop_
_entity.id
_entity.type
_entity.pdbx_description
1 polymer ?
#
loop_
_entity_poly.entity_id
_entity_poly.type
_entity_poly.pdbx_seq_one_letter_code
_entity_poly.pdbx_strand_id
1 'polypeptide(L)'
;MTGSLIDVCLALLLIGAAAGTLVGADAEAGAGTASSPSRASGTAEMLASSTAAVEYTLSPVREGAGTDRGAASPEATRVAHATLAEHLARAAVRSTTFDAPVSDDDTTADDGAIPSATVTDYRRAVRETVAETIGPRTRVRAVWRPLPCDDRGGADRDGANRGGADRDKADRDGRDRIGGEVTVGPRPPASTTVHAARFAVPVAPSSEPISSDRVDADKPSRAAVRTVAVLFPPDRVAAAARGDSAAAAAVIERYRAVGDAMGVDAVGALERGGPREANRELATALAERYSGDGVAEETSPCGLGDPNRVTVVVRTWSP
;
A
#
# COMPACT_ATOMS: atom_id res chain seq x y z
N MET A 1 25.88 -30.13 24.27
CA MET A 1 24.87 -29.05 24.33
C MET A 1 25.46 -27.75 23.75
N THR A 2 25.95 -27.76 22.51
CA THR A 2 26.58 -26.60 21.84
C THR A 2 25.99 -26.32 20.45
N GLY A 3 25.09 -27.18 19.96
CA GLY A 3 24.48 -27.06 18.64
C GLY A 3 23.41 -25.96 18.54
N SER A 4 22.53 -25.81 19.55
CA SER A 4 21.41 -24.85 19.43
C SER A 4 21.82 -23.38 19.58
N LEU A 5 22.94 -23.10 20.26
CA LEU A 5 23.40 -21.73 20.46
C LEU A 5 24.09 -21.19 19.19
N ILE A 6 24.78 -22.06 18.45
CA ILE A 6 25.33 -21.74 17.12
C ILE A 6 24.20 -21.54 16.10
N ASP A 7 23.15 -22.37 16.11
CA ASP A 7 22.00 -22.21 15.21
C ASP A 7 21.24 -20.90 15.45
N VAL A 8 21.04 -20.52 16.72
CA VAL A 8 20.41 -19.24 17.08
C VAL A 8 21.29 -18.05 16.68
N CYS A 9 22.61 -18.12 16.93
CA CYS A 9 23.52 -17.06 16.49
C CYS A 9 23.61 -16.94 14.97
N LEU A 10 23.58 -18.06 14.24
CA LEU A 10 23.62 -18.07 12.78
C LEU A 10 22.31 -17.57 12.18
N ALA A 11 21.16 -17.93 12.79
CA ALA A 11 19.85 -17.37 12.43
C ALA A 11 19.80 -15.85 12.68
N LEU A 12 20.33 -15.37 13.81
CA LEU A 12 20.38 -13.93 14.11
C LEU A 12 21.36 -13.17 13.20
N LEU A 13 22.50 -13.79 12.81
CA LEU A 13 23.42 -13.21 11.83
C LEU A 13 22.82 -13.17 10.41
N LEU A 14 22.06 -14.19 10.02
CA LEU A 14 21.35 -14.21 8.73
C LEU A 14 20.19 -13.20 8.68
N ILE A 15 19.46 -13.01 9.78
CA ILE A 15 18.44 -11.95 9.90
C ILE A 15 19.11 -10.56 9.89
N GLY A 16 20.25 -10.40 10.57
CA GLY A 16 21.03 -9.15 10.54
C GLY A 16 21.61 -8.83 9.16
N ALA A 17 22.03 -9.84 8.39
CA ALA A 17 22.51 -9.66 7.02
C ALA A 17 21.36 -9.35 6.03
N ALA A 18 20.15 -9.85 6.27
CA ALA A 18 18.98 -9.54 5.44
C ALA A 18 18.50 -8.09 5.58
N ALA A 19 18.66 -7.49 6.77
CA ALA A 19 18.42 -6.06 7.00
C ALA A 19 19.40 -5.13 6.25
N GLY A 20 20.51 -5.67 5.72
CA GLY A 20 21.54 -4.94 5.00
C GLY A 20 21.30 -4.71 3.50
N THR A 21 20.21 -5.21 2.92
CA THR A 21 19.91 -4.99 1.48
C THR A 21 18.99 -3.80 1.25
N LEU A 22 19.35 -2.66 1.86
CA LEU A 22 18.81 -1.36 1.49
C LEU A 22 19.41 -0.99 0.12
N VAL A 23 18.70 -1.39 -0.94
CA VAL A 23 19.01 -0.95 -2.31
C VAL A 23 19.05 0.58 -2.32
N GLY A 24 20.14 1.10 -2.89
CA GLY A 24 20.64 2.47 -2.75
C GLY A 24 19.57 3.55 -2.85
N ALA A 25 19.72 4.57 -2.00
CA ALA A 25 19.09 5.85 -2.22
C ALA A 25 19.66 6.45 -3.51
N ASP A 26 18.86 6.51 -4.57
CA ASP A 26 19.11 7.46 -5.65
C ASP A 26 18.90 8.86 -5.07
N ALA A 27 20.01 9.47 -4.63
CA ALA A 27 20.10 10.89 -4.48
C ALA A 27 20.07 11.49 -5.88
N GLU A 28 18.90 11.98 -6.32
CA GLU A 28 18.87 12.88 -7.48
C GLU A 28 19.74 14.10 -7.15
N ALA A 29 20.93 14.10 -7.75
CA ALA A 29 21.97 15.07 -7.58
C ALA A 29 21.61 16.37 -8.31
N GLY A 30 21.07 17.34 -7.57
CA GLY A 30 21.46 18.73 -7.80
C GLY A 30 22.90 18.90 -7.31
N ALA A 31 23.82 19.17 -8.23
CA ALA A 31 25.25 19.26 -7.96
C ALA A 31 25.58 20.16 -6.75
N GLY A 32 26.17 19.57 -5.72
CA GLY A 32 26.70 20.25 -4.55
C GLY A 32 27.49 19.26 -3.69
N THR A 33 28.76 19.60 -3.44
CA THR A 33 29.73 18.94 -2.55
C THR A 33 29.14 18.12 -1.42
N ALA A 34 29.70 16.92 -1.19
CA ALA A 34 29.39 15.98 -0.10
C ALA A 34 29.17 16.72 1.23
N SER A 35 27.91 17.06 1.47
CA SER A 35 27.45 17.76 2.67
C SER A 35 27.20 16.72 3.74
N SER A 36 27.46 17.07 5.01
CA SER A 36 27.05 16.26 6.17
C SER A 36 25.63 15.72 5.97
N PRO A 37 25.34 14.46 6.35
CA PRO A 37 24.04 13.86 6.11
C PRO A 37 22.94 14.79 6.62
N SER A 38 22.03 15.16 5.71
CA SER A 38 20.96 16.10 6.04
C SER A 38 20.10 15.53 7.18
N ARG A 39 19.41 16.40 7.94
CA ARG A 39 18.45 15.95 8.97
C ARG A 39 17.42 14.97 8.39
N ALA A 40 17.01 15.15 7.14
CA ALA A 40 16.10 14.23 6.45
C ALA A 40 16.72 12.84 6.24
N SER A 41 18.00 12.77 5.89
CA SER A 41 18.74 11.50 5.73
C SER A 41 18.88 10.76 7.06
N GLY A 42 19.25 11.47 8.13
CA GLY A 42 19.33 10.87 9.48
C GLY A 42 17.97 10.38 10.00
N THR A 43 16.88 11.10 9.72
CA THR A 43 15.53 10.62 10.03
C THR A 43 15.15 9.41 9.17
N ALA A 44 15.51 9.38 7.89
CA ALA A 44 15.23 8.22 7.02
C ALA A 44 15.94 6.95 7.53
N GLU A 45 17.21 7.06 7.92
CA GLU A 45 17.97 5.95 8.51
C GLU A 45 17.38 5.50 9.85
N MET A 46 16.96 6.45 10.68
CA MET A 46 16.26 6.14 11.94
C MET A 46 14.96 5.38 11.68
N LEU A 47 14.12 5.81 10.73
CA LEU A 47 12.87 5.12 10.40
C LEU A 47 13.11 3.70 9.85
N ALA A 48 14.17 3.51 9.06
CA ALA A 48 14.52 2.23 8.48
C ALA A 48 15.05 1.22 9.52
N SER A 49 15.74 1.70 10.57
CA SER A 49 16.41 0.84 11.56
C SER A 49 15.66 0.69 12.88
N SER A 50 14.80 1.65 13.24
CA SER A 50 14.09 1.64 14.53
C SER A 50 12.88 0.72 14.48
N THR A 51 12.84 -0.24 15.40
CA THR A 51 11.74 -1.18 15.56
C THR A 51 10.69 -0.66 16.54
N ALA A 52 9.41 -0.89 16.23
CA ALA A 52 8.30 -0.56 17.11
C ALA A 52 7.31 -1.73 17.23
N ALA A 53 6.51 -1.68 18.29
CA ALA A 53 5.35 -2.52 18.48
C ALA A 53 4.10 -1.64 18.31
N VAL A 54 3.26 -1.95 17.31
CA VAL A 54 2.02 -1.21 17.06
C VAL A 54 0.85 -2.10 17.45
N GLU A 55 0.14 -1.67 18.48
CA GLU A 55 -1.11 -2.30 18.90
C GLU A 55 -2.26 -1.81 18.01
N TYR A 56 -3.15 -2.72 17.65
CA TYR A 56 -4.36 -2.41 16.89
C TYR A 56 -5.46 -3.43 17.15
N THR A 57 -6.70 -3.03 16.93
CA THR A 57 -7.88 -3.87 17.14
C THR A 57 -8.40 -4.41 15.82
N LEU A 58 -8.69 -5.71 15.79
CA LEU A 58 -9.50 -6.34 14.76
C LEU A 58 -10.98 -6.15 15.13
N SER A 59 -11.65 -5.23 14.47
CA SER A 59 -13.10 -5.03 14.63
C SER A 59 -13.82 -5.65 13.42
N PRO A 60 -14.64 -6.70 13.61
CA PRO A 60 -15.51 -7.18 12.55
C PRO A 60 -16.69 -6.20 12.37
N VAL A 61 -17.16 -6.04 11.13
CA VAL A 61 -18.39 -5.27 10.85
C VAL A 61 -19.56 -5.95 11.56
N ARG A 62 -20.30 -5.16 12.35
CA ARG A 62 -21.55 -5.59 12.96
C ARG A 62 -22.61 -5.58 11.85
N GLU A 63 -22.89 -6.72 11.25
CA GLU A 63 -24.04 -6.84 10.34
C GLU A 63 -25.31 -6.40 11.08
N GLY A 64 -26.13 -5.62 10.37
CA GLY A 64 -27.36 -5.02 10.88
C GLY A 64 -28.28 -6.03 11.52
N ALA A 65 -29.16 -5.54 12.40
CA ALA A 65 -30.09 -6.30 13.23
C ALA A 65 -31.06 -7.20 12.41
N GLY A 66 -30.56 -8.31 11.89
CA GLY A 66 -31.32 -9.48 11.46
C GLY A 66 -31.29 -10.50 12.58
N THR A 67 -32.44 -11.01 12.98
CA THR A 67 -32.64 -11.92 14.10
C THR A 67 -32.10 -13.33 13.82
N ASP A 68 -30.79 -13.47 13.71
CA ASP A 68 -30.11 -14.73 14.01
C ASP A 68 -28.81 -14.41 14.76
N ARG A 69 -28.88 -14.57 16.09
CA ARG A 69 -27.85 -14.11 17.02
C ARG A 69 -26.71 -15.12 17.07
N GLY A 70 -26.01 -15.29 15.94
CA GLY A 70 -24.64 -15.79 15.93
C GLY A 70 -23.77 -14.79 16.68
N ALA A 71 -23.06 -15.23 17.71
CA ALA A 71 -22.25 -14.35 18.55
C ALA A 71 -21.31 -13.51 17.68
N ALA A 72 -21.47 -12.18 17.72
CA ALA A 72 -20.53 -11.26 17.08
C ALA A 72 -19.12 -11.66 17.51
N SER A 73 -18.22 -11.86 16.55
CA SER A 73 -16.83 -12.19 16.88
C SER A 73 -16.28 -11.08 17.77
N PRO A 74 -15.68 -11.42 18.92
CA PRO A 74 -15.16 -10.39 19.82
C PRO A 74 -14.07 -9.61 19.12
N GLU A 75 -13.99 -8.31 19.41
CA GLU A 75 -12.86 -7.50 19.00
C GLU A 75 -11.57 -8.13 19.56
N ALA A 76 -10.54 -8.23 18.73
CA ALA A 76 -9.28 -8.85 19.11
C ALA A 76 -8.13 -7.85 18.99
N THR A 77 -7.51 -7.51 20.12
CA THR A 77 -6.28 -6.71 20.15
C THR A 77 -5.11 -7.53 19.61
N ARG A 78 -4.32 -6.92 18.74
CA ARG A 78 -3.14 -7.49 18.09
C ARG A 78 -1.96 -6.54 18.22
N VAL A 79 -0.77 -7.11 18.22
CA VAL A 79 0.49 -6.36 18.21
C VAL A 79 1.27 -6.74 16.95
N ALA A 80 1.67 -5.74 16.18
CA ALA A 80 2.57 -5.91 15.05
C ALA A 80 3.96 -5.37 15.41
N HIS A 81 4.99 -6.19 15.23
CA HIS A 81 6.39 -5.79 15.38
C HIS A 81 7.03 -5.64 14.00
N ALA A 82 7.66 -4.50 13.74
CA ALA A 82 8.38 -4.20 12.50
C ALA A 82 9.24 -2.94 12.68
N THR A 83 10.02 -2.57 11.65
CA THR A 83 10.62 -1.23 11.62
C THR A 83 9.56 -0.16 11.40
N LEU A 84 9.82 1.09 11.79
CA LEU A 84 8.88 2.20 11.53
C LEU A 84 8.62 2.38 10.03
N ALA A 85 9.64 2.21 9.20
CA ALA A 85 9.52 2.19 7.75
C ALA A 85 8.59 1.08 7.23
N GLU A 86 8.72 -0.14 7.75
CA GLU A 86 7.84 -1.26 7.41
C GLU A 86 6.40 -1.04 7.89
N HIS A 87 6.21 -0.44 9.07
CA HIS A 87 4.89 -0.04 9.57
C HIS A 87 4.23 0.98 8.64
N LEU A 88 4.98 2.02 8.23
CA LEU A 88 4.51 3.01 7.26
C LEU A 88 4.15 2.38 5.92
N ALA A 89 4.99 1.46 5.43
CA ALA A 89 4.75 0.76 4.18
C ALA A 89 3.50 -0.13 4.24
N ARG A 90 3.35 -0.90 5.32
CA ARG A 90 2.17 -1.72 5.56
C ARG A 90 0.90 -0.88 5.71
N ALA A 91 0.99 0.26 6.39
CA ALA A 91 -0.13 1.19 6.56
C ALA A 91 -0.52 1.83 5.21
N ALA A 92 0.45 2.17 4.35
CA ALA A 92 0.19 2.66 2.99
C ALA A 92 -0.54 1.59 2.14
N VAL A 93 -0.02 0.36 2.08
CA VAL A 93 -0.66 -0.76 1.35
C VAL A 93 -2.06 -1.08 1.90
N ARG A 94 -2.25 -1.04 3.23
CA ARG A 94 -3.57 -1.28 3.83
C ARG A 94 -4.57 -0.16 3.55
N SER A 95 -4.08 1.06 3.33
CA SER A 95 -4.90 2.23 2.97
C SER A 95 -5.21 2.33 1.49
N THR A 96 -5.01 1.25 0.73
CA THR A 96 -5.27 1.25 -0.71
C THR A 96 -6.74 1.54 -0.98
N THR A 97 -6.98 2.53 -1.82
CA THR A 97 -8.29 2.81 -2.38
C THR A 97 -8.37 2.25 -3.79
N PHE A 98 -9.57 1.81 -4.16
CA PHE A 98 -9.94 1.46 -5.52
C PHE A 98 -10.98 2.50 -5.94
N ASP A 99 -10.60 3.42 -6.82
CA ASP A 99 -11.59 4.33 -7.37
C ASP A 99 -12.48 3.52 -8.34
N ALA A 100 -13.75 3.37 -8.00
CA ALA A 100 -14.75 2.76 -8.88
C ALA A 100 -15.24 3.80 -9.90
N PRO A 101 -15.56 3.41 -11.15
CA PRO A 101 -16.24 4.31 -12.06
C PRO A 101 -17.59 4.71 -11.46
N VAL A 102 -17.84 6.02 -11.38
CA VAL A 102 -19.14 6.55 -10.97
C VAL A 102 -20.15 6.13 -12.03
N SER A 103 -21.08 5.24 -11.69
CA SER A 103 -22.25 4.97 -12.52
C SER A 103 -23.07 6.26 -12.61
N ASP A 104 -23.37 6.72 -13.83
CA ASP A 104 -24.13 7.95 -14.09
C ASP A 104 -25.58 7.93 -13.55
N ASP A 105 -26.02 6.83 -12.94
CA ASP A 105 -27.38 6.59 -12.47
C ASP A 105 -27.52 6.46 -10.93
N ASP A 106 -26.56 6.98 -10.15
CA ASP A 106 -26.68 6.91 -8.68
C ASP A 106 -26.34 8.22 -7.97
N THR A 107 -27.34 8.74 -7.25
CA THR A 107 -27.21 9.92 -6.37
C THR A 107 -26.66 9.52 -4.99
N THR A 108 -26.35 8.24 -4.77
CA THR A 108 -25.44 7.83 -3.71
C THR A 108 -24.03 7.67 -4.28
N ALA A 109 -23.29 8.79 -4.34
CA ALA A 109 -21.84 8.74 -4.36
C ALA A 109 -21.38 8.06 -3.05
N ASP A 110 -21.36 6.73 -3.04
CA ASP A 110 -20.68 5.98 -1.99
C ASP A 110 -19.19 6.08 -2.29
N ASP A 111 -18.60 7.12 -1.69
CA ASP A 111 -17.20 7.49 -1.76
C ASP A 111 -16.30 6.26 -1.63
N GLY A 112 -15.35 6.10 -2.56
CA GLY A 112 -14.45 4.95 -2.71
C GLY A 112 -14.14 4.23 -1.40
N ALA A 113 -14.67 3.01 -1.28
CA ALA A 113 -14.54 2.06 -0.18
C ALA A 113 -13.94 2.63 1.12
N ILE A 114 -14.81 3.08 2.04
CA ILE A 114 -14.40 3.51 3.39
C ILE A 114 -13.49 2.43 4.00
N PRO A 115 -12.25 2.77 4.42
CA PRO A 115 -11.35 1.79 5.00
C PRO A 115 -11.97 1.14 6.23
N SER A 116 -11.87 -0.19 6.35
CA SER A 116 -12.41 -0.91 7.51
C SER A 116 -11.89 -0.34 8.83
N ALA A 117 -12.68 -0.47 9.90
CA ALA A 117 -12.32 0.03 11.22
C ALA A 117 -10.92 -0.47 11.67
N THR A 118 -10.61 -1.74 11.36
CA THR A 118 -9.30 -2.35 11.57
C THR A 118 -8.17 -1.60 10.84
N VAL A 119 -8.37 -1.21 9.59
CA VAL A 119 -7.37 -0.45 8.81
C VAL A 119 -7.20 0.95 9.37
N THR A 120 -8.30 1.60 9.72
CA THR A 120 -8.30 2.94 10.31
C THR A 120 -7.55 2.96 11.64
N ASP A 121 -7.82 2.00 12.51
CA ASP A 121 -7.16 1.86 13.81
C ASP A 121 -5.65 1.61 13.67
N TYR A 122 -5.25 0.65 12.82
CA TYR A 122 -3.84 0.39 12.55
C TYR A 122 -3.12 1.64 12.00
N ARG A 123 -3.73 2.37 11.07
CA ARG A 123 -3.13 3.60 10.50
C ARG A 123 -2.96 4.68 11.56
N ARG A 124 -3.94 4.85 12.45
CA ARG A 124 -3.86 5.80 13.55
C ARG A 124 -2.69 5.45 14.47
N ALA A 125 -2.60 4.20 14.91
CA ALA A 125 -1.54 3.76 15.79
C ALA A 125 -0.14 3.94 15.16
N VAL A 126 0.04 3.59 13.86
CA VAL A 126 1.30 3.87 13.14
C VAL A 126 1.63 5.38 13.10
N ARG A 127 0.64 6.24 12.83
CA ARG A 127 0.85 7.69 12.77
C ARG A 127 1.28 8.26 14.12
N GLU A 128 0.66 7.81 15.20
CA GLU A 128 0.98 8.22 16.57
C GLU A 128 2.41 7.80 16.93
N THR A 129 2.76 6.51 16.77
CA THR A 129 4.11 6.00 17.05
C THR A 129 5.20 6.73 16.24
N VAL A 130 4.96 6.98 14.95
CA VAL A 130 5.92 7.72 14.12
C VAL A 130 6.01 9.19 14.53
N ALA A 131 4.87 9.84 14.86
CA ALA A 131 4.83 11.23 15.28
C ALA A 131 5.61 11.48 16.59
N GLU A 132 5.58 10.53 17.52
CA GLU A 132 6.37 10.58 18.76
C GLU A 132 7.89 10.51 18.51
N THR A 133 8.28 9.88 17.40
CA THR A 133 9.70 9.65 17.07
C THR A 133 10.29 10.78 16.22
N ILE A 134 9.50 11.41 15.34
CA ILE A 134 9.99 12.45 14.43
C ILE A 134 9.94 13.84 15.06
N GLY A 135 10.90 14.71 14.72
CA GLY A 135 10.91 16.09 15.20
C GLY A 135 9.77 16.96 14.62
N PRO A 136 9.40 18.09 15.27
CA PRO A 136 8.24 18.91 14.90
C PRO A 136 8.33 19.60 13.53
N ARG A 137 9.54 19.65 12.94
CA ARG A 137 9.81 20.19 11.59
C ARG A 137 10.11 19.09 10.58
N THR A 138 9.38 17.99 10.70
CA THR A 138 9.55 16.79 9.89
C THR A 138 8.21 16.36 9.34
N ARG A 139 8.19 15.99 8.07
CA ARG A 139 7.05 15.32 7.44
C ARG A 139 7.52 14.03 6.80
N VAL A 140 6.82 12.96 7.08
CA VAL A 140 7.07 11.65 6.46
C VAL A 140 5.86 11.30 5.62
N ARG A 141 6.08 10.90 4.37
CA ARG A 141 5.04 10.45 3.45
C ARG A 141 5.43 9.12 2.83
N ALA A 142 4.62 8.09 3.08
CA ALA A 142 4.76 6.77 2.50
C ALA A 142 3.67 6.57 1.45
N VAL A 143 4.07 6.19 0.24
CA VAL A 143 3.18 6.06 -0.92
C VAL A 143 3.41 4.72 -1.60
N TRP A 144 2.34 3.95 -1.75
CA TRP A 144 2.30 2.75 -2.56
C TRP A 144 1.58 3.05 -3.87
N ARG A 145 2.26 2.80 -5.00
CA ARG A 145 1.73 2.98 -6.35
C ARG A 145 2.11 1.76 -7.18
N PRO A 146 1.28 0.72 -7.15
CA PRO A 146 1.59 -0.54 -7.80
C PRO A 146 1.58 -0.45 -9.33
N LEU A 147 0.82 0.50 -9.88
CA LEU A 147 0.56 0.65 -11.31
C LEU A 147 0.99 2.05 -11.76
N PRO A 148 1.40 2.20 -13.04
CA PRO A 148 1.67 3.51 -13.61
C PRO A 148 0.42 4.39 -13.52
N CYS A 149 0.62 5.71 -13.44
CA CYS A 149 -0.52 6.63 -13.50
C CYS A 149 -0.88 6.88 -14.95
N ASP A 150 -2.19 6.92 -15.26
CA ASP A 150 -2.66 7.49 -16.50
C ASP A 150 -2.50 9.02 -16.46
N ASP A 151 -1.77 9.55 -17.43
CA ASP A 151 -1.50 10.96 -17.67
C ASP A 151 -2.44 11.57 -18.73
N ARG A 152 -3.45 10.81 -19.17
CA ARG A 152 -4.40 11.20 -20.23
C ARG A 152 -5.17 12.49 -19.94
N GLY A 153 -5.28 12.94 -18.69
CA GLY A 153 -5.88 14.23 -18.34
C GLY A 153 -5.01 15.48 -18.60
N GLY A 154 -3.77 15.31 -19.10
CA GLY A 154 -2.81 16.41 -19.28
C GLY A 154 -2.57 16.85 -20.73
N ALA A 155 -2.73 15.95 -21.70
CA ALA A 155 -2.26 16.17 -23.08
C ALA A 155 -3.22 17.02 -23.96
N ASP A 156 -4.47 17.24 -23.53
CA ASP A 156 -5.46 18.00 -24.31
C ASP A 156 -5.59 19.47 -23.85
N ARG A 157 -4.56 20.02 -23.17
CA ARG A 157 -4.58 21.41 -22.68
C ARG A 157 -4.26 22.49 -23.72
N ASP A 158 -3.78 22.08 -24.90
CA ASP A 158 -3.46 23.02 -25.99
C ASP A 158 -4.57 23.08 -27.08
N GLY A 159 -5.67 22.33 -26.89
CA GLY A 159 -6.86 22.33 -27.75
C GLY A 159 -7.88 23.40 -27.35
N ALA A 160 -7.85 24.53 -28.05
CA ALA A 160 -8.72 25.68 -27.89
C ALA A 160 -10.23 25.39 -27.67
N ASN A 161 -10.81 26.12 -26.69
CA ASN A 161 -12.12 26.75 -26.78
C ASN A 161 -13.34 25.85 -27.11
N ARG A 162 -13.83 25.07 -26.14
CA ARG A 162 -15.24 24.64 -26.08
C ARG A 162 -15.83 24.83 -24.68
N GLY A 163 -17.11 25.16 -24.65
CA GLY A 163 -17.85 25.76 -23.54
C GLY A 163 -17.78 25.05 -22.20
N GLY A 164 -18.02 25.82 -21.14
CA GLY A 164 -17.80 25.50 -19.73
C GLY A 164 -18.71 24.44 -19.09
N ALA A 165 -19.05 23.37 -19.81
CA ALA A 165 -19.70 22.18 -19.25
C ALA A 165 -18.76 20.96 -19.13
N ASP A 166 -17.59 20.97 -19.78
CA ASP A 166 -16.65 19.83 -19.81
C ASP A 166 -15.52 19.89 -18.76
N ARG A 167 -15.40 20.98 -17.98
CA ARG A 167 -14.36 21.09 -16.93
C ARG A 167 -14.56 20.09 -15.78
N ASP A 168 -15.80 19.72 -15.51
CA ASP A 168 -16.12 18.69 -14.49
C ASP A 168 -15.86 17.27 -14.99
N LYS A 169 -15.49 17.08 -16.27
CA LYS A 169 -15.19 15.78 -16.87
C LYS A 169 -13.69 15.47 -16.85
N ALA A 170 -12.83 16.47 -17.09
CA ALA A 170 -11.38 16.32 -17.07
C ALA A 170 -10.80 16.03 -15.66
N ASP A 171 -11.51 16.38 -14.59
CA ASP A 171 -11.13 16.00 -13.21
C ASP A 171 -11.57 14.56 -12.87
N ARG A 172 -12.37 13.90 -13.73
CA ARG A 172 -12.83 12.52 -13.55
C ARG A 172 -11.90 11.47 -14.14
N ASP A 173 -11.12 11.82 -15.15
CA ASP A 173 -10.20 10.90 -15.83
C ASP A 173 -8.92 10.61 -15.02
N GLY A 174 -8.71 11.29 -13.89
CA GLY A 174 -7.63 10.99 -12.93
C GLY A 174 -7.97 9.91 -11.90
N ARG A 175 -9.15 9.28 -12.01
CA ARG A 175 -9.82 8.48 -10.96
C ARG A 175 -9.81 6.98 -11.23
N ASP A 176 -8.75 6.48 -11.87
CA ASP A 176 -8.54 5.03 -11.98
C ASP A 176 -7.23 4.59 -11.32
N ARG A 177 -7.03 5.05 -10.08
CA ARG A 177 -5.76 4.95 -9.39
C ARG A 177 -5.86 4.02 -8.19
N ILE A 178 -5.32 2.82 -8.36
CA ILE A 178 -5.04 1.94 -7.24
C ILE A 178 -3.77 2.43 -6.57
N GLY A 179 -3.89 2.80 -5.30
CA GLY A 179 -2.74 3.25 -4.53
C GLY A 179 -3.12 3.56 -3.09
N GLY A 180 -2.09 3.70 -2.25
CA GLY A 180 -2.28 3.98 -0.84
C GLY A 180 -1.27 4.99 -0.32
N GLU A 181 -1.70 5.78 0.66
CA GLU A 181 -0.87 6.83 1.25
C GLU A 181 -1.05 6.94 2.77
N VAL A 182 0.09 7.12 3.43
CA VAL A 182 0.15 7.56 4.83
C VAL A 182 1.11 8.74 4.94
N THR A 183 0.63 9.80 5.59
CA THR A 183 1.43 10.99 5.89
C THR A 183 1.42 11.26 7.39
N VAL A 184 2.60 11.58 7.94
CA VAL A 184 2.83 11.92 9.35
C VAL A 184 3.56 13.25 9.44
N GLY A 185 3.17 14.09 10.40
CA GLY A 185 3.79 15.40 10.66
C GLY A 185 3.22 16.55 9.81
N PRO A 186 3.57 17.81 10.16
CA PRO A 186 3.01 19.00 9.54
C PRO A 186 3.50 19.21 8.10
N ARG A 187 2.77 20.03 7.33
CA ARG A 187 3.23 20.48 6.00
C ARG A 187 4.32 21.55 6.16
N PRO A 188 5.44 21.48 5.40
CA PRO A 188 6.44 22.54 5.43
C PRO A 188 5.82 23.88 5.01
N PRO A 189 6.14 24.99 5.69
CA PRO A 189 5.75 26.34 5.25
C PRO A 189 6.35 26.65 3.86
N ALA A 190 5.59 27.39 3.05
CA ALA A 190 5.96 27.66 1.65
C ALA A 190 7.26 28.46 1.48
N SER A 191 7.68 29.23 2.49
CA SER A 191 8.86 30.09 2.46
C SER A 191 10.14 29.45 3.04
N THR A 192 10.09 28.19 3.46
CA THR A 192 11.22 27.54 4.14
C THR A 192 12.01 26.64 3.20
N THR A 193 13.32 26.59 3.40
CA THR A 193 14.19 25.62 2.72
C THR A 193 13.88 24.22 3.23
N VAL A 194 13.54 23.32 2.30
CA VAL A 194 13.22 21.92 2.59
C VAL A 194 14.35 21.02 2.13
N HIS A 195 14.83 20.17 3.04
CA HIS A 195 15.69 19.04 2.71
C HIS A 195 14.83 17.79 2.63
N ALA A 196 15.04 16.98 1.60
CA ALA A 196 14.31 15.73 1.40
C ALA A 196 15.26 14.54 1.31
N ALA A 197 14.84 13.41 1.86
CA ALA A 197 15.44 12.11 1.64
C ALA A 197 14.34 11.15 1.18
N ARG A 198 14.68 10.27 0.24
CA ARG A 198 13.76 9.27 -0.31
C ARG A 198 14.39 7.89 -0.21
N PHE A 199 13.61 6.90 0.18
CA PHE A 199 14.02 5.50 0.16
C PHE A 199 12.82 4.60 -0.14
N ALA A 200 13.08 3.35 -0.52
CA ALA A 200 12.05 2.39 -0.87
C ALA A 200 12.01 1.23 0.14
N VAL A 201 10.81 0.88 0.60
CA VAL A 201 10.56 -0.23 1.52
C VAL A 201 9.93 -1.39 0.76
N PRO A 202 10.52 -2.59 0.78
CA PRO A 202 9.91 -3.76 0.15
C PRO A 202 8.61 -4.15 0.88
N VAL A 203 7.56 -4.50 0.13
CA VAL A 203 6.25 -4.93 0.68
C VAL A 203 5.82 -6.31 0.22
N ALA A 204 6.47 -6.88 -0.78
CA ALA A 204 6.26 -8.26 -1.18
C ALA A 204 7.01 -9.23 -0.24
N PRO A 205 6.45 -10.42 0.05
CA PRO A 205 7.17 -11.43 0.80
C PRO A 205 8.44 -11.83 0.04
N SER A 206 9.56 -11.93 0.77
CA SER A 206 10.89 -12.30 0.23
C SER A 206 10.95 -13.73 -0.32
N SER A 207 9.91 -14.53 -0.04
CA SER A 207 9.81 -15.94 -0.44
C SER A 207 8.86 -16.07 -1.62
N GLU A 208 9.41 -15.90 -2.82
CA GLU A 208 9.38 -16.89 -3.91
C GLU A 208 9.78 -16.17 -5.21
N PRO A 209 10.88 -16.56 -5.88
CA PRO A 209 10.85 -16.48 -7.32
C PRO A 209 9.68 -17.34 -7.75
N ILE A 210 8.63 -16.74 -8.33
CA ILE A 210 7.65 -17.50 -9.10
C ILE A 210 8.49 -18.32 -10.06
N SER A 211 8.57 -19.62 -9.77
CA SER A 211 9.23 -20.61 -10.60
C SER A 211 8.81 -20.30 -12.03
N SER A 212 9.78 -20.19 -12.92
CA SER A 212 9.61 -20.08 -14.36
C SER A 212 8.38 -20.86 -14.83
N ASP A 213 7.25 -20.19 -15.08
CA ASP A 213 6.12 -20.72 -15.85
C ASP A 213 5.01 -19.68 -15.98
N ARG A 214 5.28 -18.73 -16.86
CA ARG A 214 4.39 -18.17 -17.89
C ARG A 214 5.22 -17.12 -18.62
N VAL A 215 5.98 -17.61 -19.60
CA VAL A 215 6.84 -16.79 -20.47
C VAL A 215 6.03 -15.75 -21.28
N ASP A 216 4.69 -15.86 -21.28
CA ASP A 216 3.80 -15.04 -22.12
C ASP A 216 2.89 -14.06 -21.36
N ALA A 217 3.01 -13.93 -20.03
CA ALA A 217 2.23 -12.91 -19.32
C ALA A 217 2.80 -11.51 -19.62
N ASP A 218 1.97 -10.65 -20.20
CA ASP A 218 2.33 -9.26 -20.48
C ASP A 218 2.69 -8.48 -19.18
N LYS A 219 3.36 -7.33 -19.34
CA LYS A 219 3.74 -6.46 -18.21
C LYS A 219 2.55 -6.15 -17.27
N PRO A 220 1.34 -5.76 -17.75
CA PRO A 220 0.22 -5.43 -16.86
C PRO A 220 -0.29 -6.64 -16.07
N SER A 221 -0.40 -7.83 -16.65
CA SER A 221 -0.81 -9.04 -15.94
C SER A 221 0.13 -9.37 -14.78
N ARG A 222 1.45 -9.23 -14.98
CA ARG A 222 2.44 -9.46 -13.91
C ARG A 222 2.34 -8.42 -12.80
N ALA A 223 2.10 -7.16 -13.14
CA ALA A 223 1.90 -6.10 -12.16
C ALA A 223 0.62 -6.34 -11.34
N ALA A 224 -0.48 -6.72 -11.99
CA ALA A 224 -1.74 -7.06 -11.34
C ALA A 224 -1.61 -8.22 -10.34
N VAL A 225 -1.00 -9.34 -10.76
CA VAL A 225 -0.75 -10.51 -9.88
C VAL A 225 0.06 -10.11 -8.64
N ARG A 226 1.13 -9.33 -8.82
CA ARG A 226 1.96 -8.85 -7.70
C ARG A 226 1.21 -7.89 -6.79
N THR A 227 0.40 -7.01 -7.36
CA THR A 227 -0.44 -6.06 -6.62
C THR A 227 -1.40 -6.79 -5.69
N VAL A 228 -2.13 -7.77 -6.23
CA VAL A 228 -3.06 -8.59 -5.46
C VAL A 228 -2.32 -9.44 -4.41
N ALA A 229 -1.15 -10.00 -4.73
CA ALA A 229 -0.35 -10.76 -3.76
C ALA A 229 0.15 -9.91 -2.59
N VAL A 230 0.44 -8.62 -2.82
CA VAL A 230 0.81 -7.66 -1.75
C VAL A 230 -0.39 -7.29 -0.89
N LEU A 231 -1.56 -7.10 -1.50
CA LEU A 231 -2.80 -6.79 -0.78
C LEU A 231 -3.32 -7.98 0.04
N PHE A 232 -3.26 -9.17 -0.54
CA PHE A 232 -3.81 -10.41 -0.03
C PHE A 232 -2.76 -11.54 -0.06
N PRO A 233 -1.75 -11.52 0.83
CA PRO A 233 -0.72 -12.55 0.84
C PRO A 233 -1.36 -13.93 1.11
N PRO A 234 -1.33 -14.87 0.14
CA PRO A 234 -2.19 -16.05 0.16
C PRO A 234 -1.94 -16.93 1.39
N ASP A 235 -0.69 -17.07 1.83
CA ASP A 235 -0.36 -17.89 3.00
C ASP A 235 -0.82 -17.24 4.32
N ARG A 236 -0.78 -15.90 4.41
CA ARG A 236 -1.29 -15.17 5.58
C ARG A 236 -2.82 -15.22 5.63
N VAL A 237 -3.46 -15.09 4.48
CA VAL A 237 -4.91 -15.24 4.35
C VAL A 237 -5.33 -16.66 4.73
N ALA A 238 -4.64 -17.68 4.22
CA ALA A 238 -4.91 -19.09 4.56
C ALA A 238 -4.63 -19.40 6.03
N ALA A 239 -3.66 -18.74 6.65
CA ALA A 239 -3.42 -18.84 8.09
C ALA A 239 -4.52 -18.15 8.90
N ALA A 240 -4.97 -16.95 8.48
CA ALA A 240 -6.07 -16.23 9.13
C ALA A 240 -7.40 -17.00 9.05
N ALA A 241 -7.69 -17.62 7.91
CA ALA A 241 -8.88 -18.46 7.73
C ALA A 241 -8.89 -19.71 8.64
N ARG A 242 -7.71 -20.21 9.03
CA ARG A 242 -7.56 -21.29 10.02
C ARG A 242 -7.43 -20.79 11.46
N GLY A 243 -7.29 -19.48 11.65
CA GLY A 243 -7.07 -18.83 12.93
C GLY A 243 -8.39 -18.56 13.66
N ASP A 244 -8.45 -17.43 14.36
CA ASP A 244 -9.69 -17.01 15.02
C ASP A 244 -10.69 -16.37 14.05
N SER A 245 -11.96 -16.38 14.48
CA SER A 245 -13.07 -15.90 13.67
C SER A 245 -12.98 -14.41 13.34
N ALA A 246 -12.35 -13.60 14.20
CA ALA A 246 -12.15 -12.17 13.95
C ALA A 246 -11.18 -11.93 12.78
N ALA A 247 -10.06 -12.65 12.71
CA ALA A 247 -9.13 -12.54 11.59
C ALA A 247 -9.74 -13.05 10.27
N ALA A 248 -10.49 -14.15 10.33
CA ALA A 248 -11.21 -14.68 9.17
C ALA A 248 -12.27 -13.69 8.66
N ALA A 249 -13.07 -13.08 9.55
CA ALA A 249 -14.07 -12.10 9.20
C ALA A 249 -13.46 -10.84 8.55
N ALA A 250 -12.38 -10.30 9.11
CA ALA A 250 -11.68 -9.14 8.54
C ALA A 250 -11.07 -9.43 7.16
N VAL A 251 -10.64 -10.66 6.91
CA VAL A 251 -10.19 -11.11 5.59
C VAL A 251 -11.34 -11.14 4.60
N ILE A 252 -12.47 -11.77 4.96
CA ILE A 252 -13.66 -11.87 4.09
C ILE A 252 -14.19 -10.48 3.74
N GLU A 253 -14.28 -9.60 4.72
CA GLU A 253 -14.69 -8.20 4.52
C GLU A 253 -13.79 -7.51 3.49
N ARG A 254 -12.48 -7.70 3.59
CA ARG A 254 -11.53 -7.08 2.66
C ARG A 254 -11.64 -7.66 1.26
N TYR A 255 -11.83 -8.98 1.10
CA TYR A 255 -12.09 -9.57 -0.21
C TYR A 255 -13.40 -9.05 -0.80
N ARG A 256 -14.45 -8.93 0.01
CA ARG A 256 -15.74 -8.37 -0.42
C ARG A 256 -15.57 -6.95 -0.93
N ALA A 257 -14.99 -6.05 -0.13
CA ALA A 257 -14.82 -4.64 -0.51
C ALA A 257 -14.00 -4.46 -1.80
N VAL A 258 -12.93 -5.24 -1.99
CA VAL A 258 -12.13 -5.17 -3.22
C VAL A 258 -12.84 -5.85 -4.39
N GLY A 259 -13.53 -6.97 -4.15
CA GLY A 259 -14.36 -7.63 -5.15
C GLY A 259 -15.45 -6.72 -5.69
N ASP A 260 -16.19 -6.05 -4.80
CA ASP A 260 -17.23 -5.08 -5.15
C ASP A 260 -16.66 -3.94 -6.00
N ALA A 261 -15.50 -3.39 -5.60
CA ALA A 261 -14.83 -2.32 -6.35
C ALA A 261 -14.30 -2.76 -7.74
N MET A 262 -14.07 -4.06 -7.94
CA MET A 262 -13.63 -4.64 -9.21
C MET A 262 -14.75 -5.32 -10.01
N GLY A 263 -15.96 -5.41 -9.46
CA GLY A 263 -17.08 -6.15 -10.07
C GLY A 263 -16.88 -7.68 -10.08
N VAL A 264 -16.13 -8.23 -9.11
CA VAL A 264 -15.78 -9.66 -9.01
C VAL A 264 -16.36 -10.27 -7.73
N ASP A 265 -16.97 -11.47 -7.84
CA ASP A 265 -17.36 -12.29 -6.68
C ASP A 265 -16.12 -12.93 -6.02
N ALA A 266 -15.34 -12.10 -5.34
CA ALA A 266 -14.10 -12.52 -4.69
C ALA A 266 -14.35 -13.41 -3.47
N VAL A 267 -15.47 -13.22 -2.77
CA VAL A 267 -15.86 -14.05 -1.61
C VAL A 267 -16.28 -15.44 -2.06
N GLY A 268 -17.12 -15.57 -3.09
CA GLY A 268 -17.47 -16.88 -3.62
C GLY A 268 -16.25 -17.62 -4.19
N ALA A 269 -15.31 -16.92 -4.84
CA ALA A 269 -14.05 -17.52 -5.28
C ALA A 269 -13.19 -18.00 -4.09
N LEU A 270 -13.17 -17.23 -2.99
CA LEU A 270 -12.50 -17.61 -1.74
C LEU A 270 -13.12 -18.88 -1.13
N GLU A 271 -14.44 -19.01 -1.16
CA GLU A 271 -15.16 -20.19 -0.64
C GLU A 271 -14.96 -21.44 -1.51
N ARG A 272 -14.95 -21.29 -2.84
CA ARG A 272 -14.79 -22.41 -3.77
C ARG A 272 -13.37 -22.97 -3.81
N GLY A 273 -12.36 -22.10 -3.84
CA GLY A 273 -10.97 -22.50 -4.09
C GLY A 273 -9.92 -21.91 -3.15
N GLY A 274 -10.35 -21.17 -2.13
CA GLY A 274 -9.46 -20.54 -1.17
C GLY A 274 -8.75 -19.29 -1.72
N PRO A 275 -7.76 -18.76 -0.97
CA PRO A 275 -7.14 -17.45 -1.26
C PRO A 275 -6.47 -17.36 -2.62
N ARG A 276 -5.92 -18.46 -3.13
CA ARG A 276 -5.22 -18.47 -4.42
C ARG A 276 -6.18 -18.34 -5.60
N GLU A 277 -7.40 -18.86 -5.48
CA GLU A 277 -8.44 -18.72 -6.50
C GLU A 277 -9.00 -17.29 -6.49
N ALA A 278 -9.39 -16.79 -5.32
CA ALA A 278 -9.85 -15.40 -5.18
C ALA A 278 -8.82 -14.38 -5.69
N ASN A 279 -7.53 -14.56 -5.35
CA ASN A 279 -6.47 -13.69 -5.84
C ASN A 279 -6.28 -13.77 -7.36
N ARG A 280 -6.55 -14.93 -7.98
CA ARG A 280 -6.46 -15.06 -9.44
C ARG A 280 -7.57 -14.28 -10.12
N GLU A 281 -8.81 -14.39 -9.64
CA GLU A 281 -9.96 -13.64 -10.18
C GLU A 281 -9.74 -12.13 -10.06
N LEU A 282 -9.31 -11.65 -8.88
CA LEU A 282 -8.98 -10.24 -8.68
C LEU A 282 -7.82 -9.77 -9.57
N ALA A 283 -6.79 -10.61 -9.76
CA ALA A 283 -5.65 -10.26 -10.62
C ALA A 283 -6.05 -10.21 -12.10
N THR A 284 -6.94 -11.09 -12.55
CA THR A 284 -7.49 -11.07 -13.92
C THR A 284 -8.30 -9.80 -14.15
N ALA A 285 -9.26 -9.49 -13.28
CA ALA A 285 -10.07 -8.27 -13.41
C ALA A 285 -9.21 -7.00 -13.35
N LEU A 286 -8.19 -6.99 -12.49
CA LEU A 286 -7.22 -5.92 -12.44
C LEU A 286 -6.42 -5.82 -13.75
N ALA A 287 -5.92 -6.92 -14.30
CA ALA A 287 -5.19 -6.90 -15.56
C ALA A 287 -6.06 -6.40 -16.72
N GLU A 288 -7.32 -6.84 -16.81
CA GLU A 288 -8.26 -6.41 -17.85
C GLU A 288 -8.51 -4.90 -17.84
N ARG A 289 -8.66 -4.32 -16.64
CA ARG A 289 -8.84 -2.87 -16.47
C ARG A 289 -7.67 -2.06 -17.03
N TYR A 290 -6.44 -2.53 -16.83
CA TYR A 290 -5.23 -1.82 -17.28
C TYR A 290 -4.73 -2.24 -18.68
N SER A 291 -5.13 -3.41 -19.19
CA SER A 291 -4.82 -3.84 -20.56
C SER A 291 -5.75 -3.22 -21.61
N GLY A 292 -6.94 -2.76 -21.20
CA GLY A 292 -7.84 -1.96 -22.05
C GLY A 292 -7.25 -0.58 -22.41
N ASP A 293 -6.22 -0.14 -21.68
CA ASP A 293 -5.64 1.18 -21.79
C ASP A 293 -4.29 1.14 -22.52
N GLY A 294 -4.37 1.40 -23.82
CA GLY A 294 -3.25 1.38 -24.77
C GLY A 294 -1.97 2.12 -24.30
N VAL A 295 -0.87 1.45 -24.63
CA VAL A 295 0.55 1.78 -24.43
C VAL A 295 0.88 3.25 -24.68
N ALA A 296 1.00 4.03 -23.60
CA ALA A 296 1.86 5.22 -23.57
C ALA A 296 3.20 4.81 -22.94
N GLU A 297 4.04 4.15 -23.73
CA GLU A 297 5.42 3.90 -23.32
C GLU A 297 6.20 5.22 -23.44
N GLU A 298 6.97 5.50 -22.39
CA GLU A 298 8.14 6.38 -22.42
C GLU A 298 7.95 7.90 -22.21
N THR A 299 6.99 8.40 -21.43
CA THR A 299 7.20 9.69 -20.70
C THR A 299 6.23 10.01 -19.54
N SER A 300 5.53 9.05 -18.94
CA SER A 300 4.65 9.40 -17.81
C SER A 300 5.49 9.93 -16.62
N PRO A 301 5.23 11.15 -16.11
CA PRO A 301 5.96 11.76 -15.00
C PRO A 301 5.79 11.01 -13.67
N CYS A 302 4.93 9.99 -13.62
CA CYS A 302 4.67 9.18 -12.44
C CYS A 302 5.57 7.94 -12.30
N GLY A 303 6.35 7.59 -13.33
CA GLY A 303 7.13 6.35 -13.37
C GLY A 303 6.28 5.08 -13.61
N LEU A 304 6.96 3.94 -13.72
CA LEU A 304 6.38 2.66 -14.18
C LEU A 304 5.46 1.93 -13.19
N GLY A 305 5.21 2.50 -12.00
CA GLY A 305 4.63 1.76 -10.87
C GLY A 305 5.56 0.66 -10.35
N ASP A 306 5.50 0.35 -9.06
CA ASP A 306 6.19 -0.83 -8.50
C ASP A 306 5.32 -1.47 -7.42
N PRO A 307 4.66 -2.61 -7.70
CA PRO A 307 3.81 -3.26 -6.71
C PRO A 307 4.60 -3.76 -5.50
N ASN A 308 5.91 -3.99 -5.64
CA ASN A 308 6.73 -4.59 -4.61
C ASN A 308 7.34 -3.57 -3.65
N ARG A 309 7.17 -2.26 -3.89
CA ARG A 309 7.84 -1.22 -3.11
C ARG A 309 6.91 -0.10 -2.69
N VAL A 310 7.08 0.36 -1.46
CA VAL A 310 6.55 1.64 -0.98
C VAL A 310 7.66 2.67 -1.02
N THR A 311 7.40 3.82 -1.62
CA THR A 311 8.30 4.96 -1.53
C THR A 311 8.02 5.72 -0.24
N VAL A 312 9.05 5.93 0.59
CA VAL A 312 9.01 6.81 1.75
C VAL A 312 9.82 8.08 1.45
N VAL A 313 9.18 9.23 1.61
CA VAL A 313 9.82 10.55 1.49
C VAL A 313 9.80 11.23 2.85
N VAL A 314 10.98 11.58 3.34
CA VAL A 314 11.18 12.37 4.54
C VAL A 314 11.52 13.79 4.13
N ARG A 315 10.80 14.77 4.66
CA ARG A 315 11.07 16.19 4.46
C ARG A 315 11.35 16.84 5.80
N THR A 316 12.41 17.63 5.88
CA THR A 316 12.76 18.46 7.05
C THR A 316 12.99 19.89 6.62
N TRP A 317 12.73 20.85 7.49
CA TRP A 317 12.95 22.27 7.19
C TRP A 317 13.65 23.01 8.33
N SER A 318 14.22 24.17 8.01
CA SER A 318 14.77 25.10 8.99
C SER A 318 13.65 25.80 9.78
N PRO A 319 13.95 26.30 11.00
CA PRO A 319 13.10 27.24 11.69
C PRO A 319 12.69 28.44 10.84
#